data_AF-A0A520QMR1-F1
#
_entry.id   AF-A0A520QMR1-F1
#
_cell.length_a   1.000
_cell.length_b   1.000
_cell.length_c   1.000
_cell.angle_alpha   90.00
_cell.angle_beta   90.00
_cell.angle_gamma   90.00
#
_symmetry.space_group_name_H-M   'P 1'
#
loop_
_entity.id
_entity.type
_entity.pdbx_description
1 polymer ?
#
loop_
_entity_poly.entity_id
_entity_poly.type
_entity_poly.pdbx_seq_one_letter_code
_entity_poly.pdbx_strand_id
1 'polypeptide(L)'
;MRFRCFPGAALTEDDARANVEACIAASEGRLRPCLVDMSQVLGIDRSARRYHSSYEHSGRHYLAIALLVGSPLSRVIGNFFVGLNRSTFPLRLFTSEEEAIAWLRTFLE
;
A
#
# COMPACT_ATOMS: atom_id res chain seq x y z
N MET A 1 2.05 9.37 -5.53
CA MET A 1 0.63 9.45 -5.08
C MET A 1 0.56 9.20 -3.59
N ARG A 2 -0.51 9.65 -2.93
CA ARG A 2 -0.73 9.43 -1.50
C ARG A 2 -2.16 8.97 -1.26
N PHE A 3 -2.31 7.90 -0.50
CA PHE A 3 -3.58 7.36 -0.05
C PHE A 3 -3.56 7.21 1.46
N ARG A 4 -4.70 7.42 2.10
CA ARG A 4 -4.90 7.21 3.52
C ARG A 4 -6.13 6.32 3.71
N CYS A 5 -5.95 5.21 4.39
CA CYS A 5 -7.06 4.38 4.82
C CYS A 5 -7.89 5.11 5.88
N PHE A 6 -9.21 4.87 5.89
CA PHE A 6 -10.06 5.44 6.92
C PHE A 6 -9.63 4.97 8.32
N PRO A 7 -9.57 5.86 9.32
CA PRO A 7 -9.29 5.47 10.70
C PRO A 7 -10.33 4.46 11.20
N GLY A 8 -9.87 3.42 11.90
CA GLY A 8 -10.76 2.38 12.41
C GLY A 8 -11.18 1.33 11.36
N ALA A 9 -10.77 1.46 10.10
CA ALA A 9 -11.22 0.57 9.04
C ALA A 9 -10.77 -0.88 9.26
N ALA A 10 -11.68 -1.80 8.99
CA ALA A 10 -11.39 -3.20 8.69
C ALA A 10 -11.48 -3.37 7.17
N LEU A 11 -10.33 -3.48 6.51
CA LEU A 11 -10.24 -3.42 5.05
C LEU A 11 -10.79 -4.70 4.40
N THR A 12 -11.79 -4.52 3.53
CA THR A 12 -12.47 -5.57 2.77
C THR A 12 -11.89 -5.72 1.35
N GLU A 13 -12.35 -6.74 0.60
CA GLU A 13 -11.96 -6.87 -0.82
C GLU A 13 -12.50 -5.71 -1.66
N ASP A 14 -13.69 -5.20 -1.35
CA ASP A 14 -14.27 -4.05 -2.05
C ASP A 14 -13.43 -2.79 -1.82
N ASP A 15 -12.94 -2.59 -0.59
CA ASP A 15 -11.98 -1.52 -0.30
C ASP A 15 -10.68 -1.71 -1.09
N ALA A 16 -10.16 -2.94 -1.17
CA ALA A 16 -8.94 -3.24 -1.91
C ALA A 16 -9.09 -2.91 -3.40
N ARG A 17 -10.21 -3.29 -4.01
CA ARG A 17 -10.54 -2.98 -5.41
C ARG A 17 -10.67 -1.48 -5.64
N ALA A 18 -11.47 -0.80 -4.83
CA ALA A 18 -11.69 0.64 -4.94
C ALA A 18 -10.38 1.44 -4.78
N ASN A 19 -9.51 1.03 -3.84
CA ASN A 19 -8.21 1.66 -3.62
C ASN A 19 -7.29 1.51 -4.85
N VAL A 20 -7.24 0.32 -5.45
CA VAL A 20 -6.42 0.07 -6.64
C VAL A 20 -6.97 0.84 -7.84
N GLU A 21 -8.29 0.85 -8.06
CA GLU A 21 -8.92 1.61 -9.14
C GLU A 21 -8.64 3.12 -9.00
N ALA A 22 -8.73 3.66 -7.78
CA ALA A 22 -8.37 5.04 -7.48
C ALA A 22 -6.87 5.31 -7.75
N CYS A 23 -5.97 4.36 -7.43
CA CYS A 23 -4.55 4.46 -7.77
C CYS A 23 -4.33 4.51 -9.28
N ILE A 24 -5.00 3.65 -10.05
CA ILE A 24 -4.88 3.60 -11.51
C ILE A 24 -5.37 4.91 -12.13
N ALA A 25 -6.53 5.40 -11.69
CA ALA A 25 -7.09 6.66 -12.16
C ALA A 25 -6.15 7.84 -11.87
N ALA A 26 -5.62 7.93 -10.65
CA ALA A 26 -4.68 8.99 -10.23
C ALA A 26 -3.29 8.88 -10.89
N SER A 27 -2.97 7.72 -11.47
CA SER A 27 -1.69 7.46 -12.12
C SER A 27 -1.62 7.94 -13.57
N GLU A 28 -2.76 8.26 -14.19
CA GLU A 28 -2.88 8.66 -15.61
C GLU A 28 -2.14 7.69 -16.56
N GLY A 29 -2.25 6.39 -16.27
CA GLY A 29 -1.61 5.33 -17.08
C GLY A 29 -0.10 5.16 -16.88
N ARG A 30 0.53 5.88 -15.94
CA ARG A 30 1.98 5.78 -15.65
C ARG A 30 2.24 5.08 -14.33
N LEU A 31 3.31 4.30 -14.23
CA LEU A 31 3.74 3.79 -12.92
C LEU A 31 4.20 4.95 -12.05
N ARG A 32 3.68 5.02 -10.82
CA ARG A 32 4.02 6.07 -9.85
C ARG A 32 4.35 5.44 -8.49
N PRO A 33 5.29 6.02 -7.73
CA PRO A 33 5.47 5.65 -6.34
C PRO A 33 4.25 6.07 -5.51
N CYS A 34 3.88 5.24 -4.55
CA CYS A 34 2.65 5.40 -3.77
C CYS A 34 2.94 5.32 -2.27
N LEU A 35 2.53 6.35 -1.53
CA LEU A 35 2.49 6.33 -0.07
C LEU A 35 1.11 5.90 0.38
N VAL A 36 1.02 4.88 1.23
CA VAL A 36 -0.24 4.40 1.81
C VAL A 36 -0.16 4.51 3.33
N ASP A 37 -1.01 5.37 3.89
CA ASP A 37 -1.17 5.54 5.33
C ASP A 37 -2.24 4.58 5.85
N MET A 38 -1.77 3.53 6.52
CA MET A 38 -2.59 2.50 7.16
C MET A 38 -2.38 2.50 8.68
N SER A 39 -1.89 3.61 9.24
CA SER A 39 -1.48 3.73 10.65
C SER A 39 -2.62 3.49 11.65
N GLN A 40 -3.86 3.75 11.23
CA GLN A 40 -5.09 3.65 12.03
C GLN A 40 -6.01 2.49 11.60
N VAL A 41 -5.53 1.56 10.77
CA VAL A 41 -6.31 0.38 10.34
C VAL A 41 -6.40 -0.63 11.48
N LEU A 42 -7.60 -1.21 11.66
CA LEU A 42 -7.89 -2.21 12.69
C LEU A 42 -7.96 -3.65 12.16
N GLY A 43 -7.99 -3.83 10.84
CA GLY A 43 -8.05 -5.16 10.28
C GLY A 43 -7.94 -5.17 8.77
N ILE A 44 -7.69 -6.36 8.25
CA ILE A 44 -7.79 -6.63 6.82
C ILE A 44 -8.21 -8.08 6.62
N ASP A 45 -9.19 -8.27 5.74
CA ASP A 45 -9.73 -9.59 5.47
C ASP A 45 -8.80 -10.42 4.58
N ARG A 46 -8.99 -11.74 4.62
CA ARG A 46 -8.19 -12.68 3.81
C ARG A 46 -8.34 -12.42 2.31
N SER A 47 -9.53 -12.05 1.89
CA SER A 47 -9.88 -11.69 0.50
C SER A 47 -9.12 -10.45 0.04
N ALA A 48 -9.17 -9.36 0.82
CA ALA A 48 -8.40 -8.13 0.59
C ALA A 48 -6.89 -8.38 0.52
N ARG A 49 -6.35 -9.20 1.44
CA ARG A 49 -4.93 -9.60 1.43
C ARG A 49 -4.54 -10.34 0.15
N ARG A 50 -5.38 -11.26 -0.32
CA ARG A 50 -5.17 -11.97 -1.59
C ARG A 50 -5.22 -11.02 -2.79
N TYR A 51 -6.17 -10.09 -2.81
CA TYR A 51 -6.31 -9.12 -3.89
C TYR A 51 -5.06 -8.24 -4.03
N HIS A 52 -4.60 -7.65 -2.91
CA HIS A 52 -3.39 -6.82 -2.90
C HIS A 52 -2.10 -7.59 -3.21
N SER A 53 -2.06 -8.88 -2.91
CA SER A 53 -0.90 -9.73 -3.20
C SER A 53 -0.86 -10.23 -4.65
N SER A 54 -1.91 -9.98 -5.44
CA SER A 54 -1.96 -10.36 -6.85
C SER A 54 -1.24 -9.33 -7.72
N TYR A 55 -0.26 -9.80 -8.51
CA TYR A 55 0.45 -8.95 -9.46
C TYR A 55 -0.48 -8.34 -10.51
N GLU A 56 -1.35 -9.16 -11.09
CA GLU A 56 -2.30 -8.74 -12.14
C GLU A 56 -3.28 -7.68 -11.64
N HIS A 57 -3.80 -7.84 -10.42
CA HIS A 57 -4.77 -6.89 -9.87
C HIS A 57 -4.11 -5.64 -9.32
N SER A 58 -3.02 -5.77 -8.56
CA SER A 58 -2.42 -4.65 -7.84
C SER A 58 -1.00 -4.34 -8.30
N GLY A 59 -0.13 -5.34 -8.34
CA GLY A 59 1.32 -5.10 -8.42
C GLY A 59 1.80 -4.40 -9.69
N ARG A 60 1.17 -4.63 -10.84
CA ARG A 60 1.54 -4.02 -12.13
C ARG A 60 1.28 -2.51 -12.23
N HIS A 61 0.67 -1.90 -11.21
CA HIS A 61 0.22 -0.49 -11.23
C HIS A 61 1.12 0.46 -10.42
N TYR A 62 2.16 -0.05 -9.77
CA TYR A 62 3.00 0.73 -8.86
C TYR A 62 4.47 0.66 -9.25
N LEU A 63 5.17 1.78 -9.05
CA LEU A 63 6.63 1.81 -9.17
C LEU A 63 7.31 1.42 -7.85
N ALA A 64 6.75 1.87 -6.73
CA ALA A 64 7.16 1.53 -5.37
C ALA A 64 6.01 1.85 -4.41
N ILE A 65 5.90 1.14 -3.29
CA ILE A 65 4.93 1.42 -2.23
C ILE A 65 5.62 1.61 -0.88
N ALA A 66 5.32 2.72 -0.21
CA ALA A 66 5.66 2.92 1.18
C ALA A 66 4.41 2.77 2.04
N LEU A 67 4.44 1.85 3.01
CA LEU A 67 3.38 1.65 3.98
C LEU A 67 3.72 2.40 5.27
N LEU A 68 2.94 3.44 5.59
CA LEU A 68 3.06 4.13 6.87
C LEU A 68 2.21 3.41 7.92
N VAL A 69 2.86 3.00 9.01
CA VAL A 69 2.26 2.28 10.14
C VAL A 69 2.43 3.07 11.43
N GLY A 70 1.44 3.00 12.34
CA GLY A 70 1.43 3.78 13.58
C GLY A 70 1.05 2.99 14.84
N SER A 71 0.36 1.85 14.67
CA SER A 71 -0.03 0.95 15.76
C SER A 71 0.67 -0.42 15.65
N PRO A 72 0.80 -1.18 16.76
CA PRO A 72 1.31 -2.55 16.71
C PRO A 72 0.55 -3.43 15.71
N LEU A 73 -0.77 -3.25 15.63
CA LEU A 73 -1.63 -3.99 14.71
C LEU A 73 -1.36 -3.63 13.25
N SER A 74 -1.34 -2.33 12.90
CA SER A 74 -1.00 -1.88 11.55
C SER A 74 0.40 -2.35 11.13
N ARG A 75 1.36 -2.44 12.06
CA ARG A 75 2.70 -2.99 11.80
C ARG A 75 2.67 -4.48 11.47
N VAL A 76 1.88 -5.28 12.19
CA VAL A 76 1.68 -6.71 11.87
C VAL A 76 1.08 -6.86 10.47
N ILE A 77 0.05 -6.07 10.15
CA ILE A 77 -0.59 -6.09 8.83
C ILE A 77 0.41 -5.67 7.73
N GLY A 78 1.19 -4.62 7.95
CA GLY A 78 2.19 -4.18 6.98
C GLY A 78 3.30 -5.23 6.77
N ASN A 79 3.82 -5.83 7.85
CA ASN A 79 4.85 -6.88 7.75
C ASN A 79 4.37 -8.09 6.97
N PHE A 80 3.09 -8.45 7.08
CA PHE A 80 2.49 -9.48 6.24
C PHE A 80 2.64 -9.14 4.75
N PHE A 81 2.41 -7.90 4.34
CA PHE A 81 2.56 -7.48 2.94
C PHE A 81 4.01 -7.47 2.47
N VAL A 82 4.96 -7.06 3.32
CA VAL A 82 6.39 -7.18 2.99
C VAL A 82 6.81 -8.64 2.83
N GLY A 83 6.37 -9.51 3.73
CA GLY A 83 6.71 -10.94 3.68
C GLY A 83 6.09 -11.68 2.49
N LEU A 84 4.93 -11.23 2.01
CA LEU A 84 4.28 -11.79 0.82
C LEU A 84 4.80 -11.20 -0.49
N ASN A 85 5.35 -9.98 -0.49
CA ASN A 85 5.83 -9.34 -1.70
C ASN A 85 7.16 -9.97 -2.16
N ARG A 86 7.05 -11.09 -2.88
CA ARG A 86 8.19 -11.83 -3.44
C ARG A 86 8.71 -11.25 -4.77
N SER A 87 8.88 -9.93 -4.90
CA SER A 87 9.57 -9.29 -6.05
C SER A 87 8.70 -8.82 -7.23
N THR A 88 7.57 -8.16 -6.98
CA THR A 88 6.83 -7.48 -8.08
C THR A 88 7.15 -5.99 -8.20
N PHE A 89 7.39 -5.31 -7.08
CA PHE A 89 7.83 -3.93 -7.00
C PHE A 89 8.35 -3.67 -5.57
N PRO A 90 9.22 -2.67 -5.35
CA PRO A 90 9.69 -2.30 -4.03
C PRO A 90 8.54 -1.94 -3.09
N LEU A 91 8.45 -2.62 -1.93
CA LEU A 91 7.48 -2.32 -0.88
C LEU A 91 8.19 -2.29 0.47
N ARG A 92 8.01 -1.21 1.23
CA ARG A 92 8.67 -1.05 2.53
C ARG A 92 7.76 -0.39 3.56
N LEU A 93 7.95 -0.77 4.83
CA LEU A 93 7.27 -0.16 5.98
C LEU A 93 8.06 1.02 6.51
N PHE A 94 7.33 2.02 6.97
CA PHE A 94 7.85 3.20 7.63
C PHE A 94 6.98 3.58 8.82
N THR A 95 7.60 4.20 9.83
CA THR A 95 6.92 4.87 10.94
C THR A 95 7.00 6.38 10.84
N SER A 96 7.89 6.90 9.97
CA SER A 96 8.02 8.32 9.64
C SER A 96 7.55 8.55 8.21
N GLU A 97 6.63 9.48 8.05
CA GLU A 97 6.17 9.90 6.72
C GLU A 97 7.29 10.56 5.91
N GLU A 98 8.14 11.35 6.57
CA GLU A 98 9.24 12.06 5.92
C GLU A 98 10.24 11.06 5.32
N GLU A 99 10.60 10.01 6.06
CA GLU A 99 11.48 8.94 5.57
C GLU A 99 10.83 8.16 4.43
N ALA A 100 9.52 7.89 4.54
CA ALA A 100 8.77 7.20 3.49
C ALA A 100 8.78 8.00 2.19
N ILE A 101 8.54 9.31 2.25
CA ILE A 101 8.57 10.20 1.10
C ILE A 101 9.99 10.31 0.53
N ALA A 102 11.01 10.47 1.39
CA ALA A 102 12.40 10.52 0.95
C ALA A 102 12.79 9.25 0.19
N TRP A 103 12.38 8.08 0.68
CA TRP A 103 12.59 6.81 -0.02
C TRP A 103 11.80 6.71 -1.32
N LEU A 104 10.53 7.10 -1.36
CA LEU A 104 9.74 7.07 -2.59
C LEU A 104 10.29 8.00 -3.68
N ARG A 105 10.90 9.12 -3.30
CA ARG A 105 11.52 10.08 -4.23
C ARG A 105 12.71 9.48 -4.97
N THR A 106 13.39 8.46 -4.44
CA THR A 106 14.50 7.80 -5.17
C THR A 106 14.01 7.00 -6.39
N PHE A 107 12.70 6.86 -6.56
CA PHE A 107 12.06 6.21 -7.72
C PHE A 107 11.43 7.22 -8.68
N LEU A 108 11.43 8.50 -8.36
CA LEU A 108 11.00 9.54 -9.28
C LEU A 108 12.24 9.97 -10.07
N GLU A 109 12.29 9.61 -11.36
CA GLU A 109 13.22 10.21 -12.32
C GLU A 109 12.96 11.70 -12.48
#